data_AF-E4TT76-F1
#
_entry.id   AF-E4TT76-F1
#
_cell.length_a   1.000
_cell.length_b   1.000
_cell.length_c   1.000
_cell.angle_alpha   90.00
_cell.angle_beta   90.00
_cell.angle_gamma   90.00
#
_symmetry.space_group_name_H-M   'P 1'
#
loop_
_entity.id
_entity.type
_entity.pdbx_description
1 polymer ?
#
loop_
_entity_poly.entity_id
_entity_poly.type
_entity_poly.pdbx_seq_one_letter_code
_entity_poly.pdbx_strand_id
1 'polypeptide(L)' 'MDTVQLRKKIHEYVDQADDRFLTLITGMIEADKSGDWWDELHPNLKVSLDRALEQSKKGEGRPHDEVMSEIKSKYLK' A
#
# COMPACT_ATOMS: atom_id res chain seq x y z
N MET A 1 7.90 8.73 -27.16
CA MET A 1 9.08 8.09 -26.56
C MET A 1 9.09 6.65 -27.01
N ASP A 2 10.19 6.21 -27.59
CA ASP A 2 10.37 4.80 -27.96
C ASP A 2 10.69 3.96 -26.71
N THR A 3 10.40 2.66 -26.77
CA THR A 3 10.66 1.68 -25.70
C THR A 3 12.11 1.68 -25.22
N VAL A 4 13.06 1.90 -26.13
CA VAL A 4 14.49 2.04 -25.81
C VAL A 4 14.75 3.25 -24.91
N GLN A 5 14.09 4.38 -25.19
CA GLN A 5 14.23 5.61 -24.39
C GLN A 5 13.57 5.46 -23.01
N LEU A 6 12.45 4.74 -22.94
CA LEU A 6 11.76 4.47 -21.69
C LEU A 6 12.61 3.58 -20.76
N ARG A 7 13.20 2.51 -21.30
CA ARG A 7 14.09 1.61 -20.55
C ARG A 7 15.31 2.34 -20.01
N LYS A 8 15.93 3.21 -20.82
CA LYS A 8 17.08 4.01 -20.39
C LYS A 8 16.72 4.94 -19.23
N LYS A 9 15.58 5.63 -19.33
CA LYS A 9 15.12 6.54 -18.28
C LYS A 9 14.84 5.80 -16.96
N ILE A 10 14.21 4.62 -17.01
CA ILE A 10 13.96 3.83 -15.79
C ILE A 10 15.27 3.42 -15.12
N HIS A 11 16.27 2.98 -15.90
CA HIS A 11 17.61 2.67 -15.34
C HIS A 11 18.23 3.87 -14.63
N GLU A 12 18.25 5.04 -15.27
CA GLU A 12 18.79 6.27 -14.67
C GLU A 12 18.09 6.66 -13.36
N TYR A 13 16.77 6.43 -13.26
CA TYR A 13 16.01 6.68 -12.04
C TYR A 13 16.30 5.67 -10.93
N VAL A 14 16.43 4.38 -11.27
CA VAL A 14 16.75 3.32 -10.31
C VAL A 14 18.15 3.53 -9.73
N ASP A 15 19.11 3.91 -10.56
CA ASP A 15 20.50 4.15 -10.14
C ASP A 15 20.64 5.33 -9.15
N GLN A 16 19.66 6.23 -9.11
CA GLN A 16 19.64 7.42 -8.24
C GLN A 16 18.64 7.31 -7.08
N ALA A 17 17.86 6.23 -7.01
CA ALA A 17 16.81 6.06 -6.03
C ALA A 17 17.36 5.64 -4.66
N ASP A 18 16.64 6.03 -3.60
CA ASP A 18 16.91 5.55 -2.25
C ASP A 18 16.29 4.15 -2.00
N ASP A 19 16.79 3.45 -0.98
CA ASP A 19 16.34 2.10 -0.61
C ASP A 19 14.82 2.04 -0.33
N ARG A 20 14.25 3.13 0.19
CA ARG A 20 12.82 3.22 0.49
C ARG A 20 12.00 3.20 -0.81
N PHE A 21 12.39 3.99 -1.80
CA PHE A 21 11.73 4.04 -3.10
C PHE A 21 11.89 2.71 -3.85
N LEU A 22 13.09 2.12 -3.83
CA LEU A 22 13.35 0.81 -4.43
C LEU A 22 12.48 -0.29 -3.80
N THR A 23 12.30 -0.27 -2.48
CA THR A 23 11.42 -1.21 -1.76
C THR A 23 9.96 -1.06 -2.19
N LEU A 24 9.48 0.18 -2.30
CA LEU A 24 8.10 0.47 -2.71
C LEU A 24 7.82 0.05 -4.15
N ILE A 25 8.72 0.37 -5.09
CA ILE A 25 8.60 -0.04 -6.49
C ILE A 25 8.70 -1.56 -6.64
N THR A 26 9.58 -2.21 -5.88
CA THR A 26 9.67 -3.68 -5.86
C THR A 26 8.35 -4.31 -5.46
N GLY A 27 7.71 -3.82 -4.39
CA GLY A 27 6.39 -4.31 -3.97
C GLY A 27 5.30 -4.10 -5.03
N MET A 28 5.32 -2.99 -5.76
CA MET A 28 4.40 -2.75 -6.87
C MET A 28 4.64 -3.70 -8.05
N ILE A 29 5.91 -3.97 -8.39
CA ILE A 29 6.27 -4.92 -9.46
C ILE A 29 5.91 -6.35 -9.08
N GLU A 30 6.09 -6.73 -7.82
CA GLU A 30 5.69 -8.04 -7.32
C GLU A 30 4.17 -8.21 -7.38
N ALA A 31 3.42 -7.20 -6.97
CA ALA A 31 1.95 -7.18 -7.06
C ALA A 31 1.43 -7.20 -8.51
N ASP A 32 2.19 -6.67 -9.48
CA ASP A 32 1.88 -6.74 -10.91
C ASP A 32 2.23 -8.11 -11.53
N LYS A 33 3.26 -8.80 -10.99
CA LYS A 33 3.73 -10.10 -11.47
C LYS A 33 2.95 -11.29 -10.91
N SER A 34 2.58 -11.25 -9.64
CA SER A 34 1.60 -12.18 -9.09
C SER A 34 0.24 -11.74 -9.62
N GLY A 35 -0.45 -12.58 -10.40
CA GLY A 35 -1.79 -12.26 -10.91
C GLY A 35 -2.69 -11.68 -9.81
N ASP A 36 -3.60 -10.78 -10.19
CA ASP A 36 -4.30 -9.83 -9.30
C ASP A 36 -4.40 -10.36 -7.86
N TRP A 37 -3.50 -9.89 -6.99
CA TRP A 37 -3.38 -10.35 -5.59
C TRP A 37 -4.73 -10.29 -4.87
N TRP A 38 -5.63 -9.41 -5.36
CA TRP A 38 -7.01 -9.34 -4.94
C TRP A 38 -7.70 -10.69 -5.08
N ASP A 39 -7.56 -11.38 -6.22
CA ASP A 39 -8.21 -12.67 -6.48
C ASP A 39 -7.74 -13.79 -5.55
N GLU A 40 -6.50 -13.72 -5.06
CA GLU A 40 -5.91 -14.68 -4.14
C GLU A 40 -6.32 -14.48 -2.66
N LEU A 41 -6.91 -13.32 -2.31
CA LEU A 41 -7.34 -13.07 -0.93
C LEU A 41 -8.50 -13.97 -0.49
N HIS A 42 -8.46 -14.38 0.78
CA HIS A 42 -9.60 -15.06 1.41
C HIS A 42 -10.87 -14.18 1.33
N PRO A 43 -12.06 -14.72 1.00
CA PRO A 43 -13.29 -13.94 0.79
C PRO A 43 -13.65 -13.01 1.96
N ASN A 44 -13.45 -13.47 3.20
CA ASN A 44 -13.72 -12.64 4.39
C ASN A 44 -12.85 -11.38 4.44
N LEU A 45 -11.63 -11.44 3.92
CA LEU A 45 -10.72 -10.30 3.91
C LEU A 45 -11.14 -9.30 2.83
N LYS A 46 -11.58 -9.77 1.65
CA LYS A 46 -12.19 -8.90 0.62
C LYS A 46 -13.36 -8.11 1.17
N VAL A 47 -14.31 -8.79 1.82
CA VAL A 47 -15.48 -8.16 2.44
C VAL A 47 -15.09 -7.14 3.52
N SER A 48 -14.04 -7.42 4.30
CA SER A 48 -13.53 -6.49 5.30
C SER A 48 -12.89 -5.26 4.67
N LEU A 49 -12.15 -5.43 3.57
CA LEU A 49 -11.49 -4.34 2.85
C LEU A 49 -12.52 -3.47 2.14
N ASP A 50 -13.52 -4.05 1.48
CA ASP A 50 -14.64 -3.31 0.87
C ASP A 50 -15.37 -2.45 1.89
N ARG A 51 -15.66 -3.03 3.08
CA ARG A 51 -16.26 -2.29 4.19
C ARG A 51 -15.38 -1.13 4.64
N ALA A 52 -14.07 -1.36 4.83
CA ALA A 52 -13.15 -0.32 5.24
C ALA A 52 -13.06 0.82 4.21
N LEU A 53 -13.08 0.48 2.92
CA LEU A 53 -13.14 1.44 1.81
C LEU A 53 -14.43 2.29 1.85
N GLU A 54 -15.58 1.67 2.07
CA GLU A 54 -16.85 2.41 2.23
C GLU A 54 -16.84 3.34 3.45
N GLN A 55 -16.36 2.86 4.59
CA GLN A 55 -16.22 3.65 5.82
C GLN A 55 -15.29 4.85 5.60
N SER A 56 -14.17 4.64 4.91
CA SER A 56 -13.24 5.71 4.55
C SER A 56 -13.88 6.76 3.66
N LYS A 57 -14.68 6.36 2.65
CA LYS A 57 -15.39 7.30 1.76
C LYS A 57 -16.43 8.13 2.51
N LYS A 58 -17.04 7.56 3.55
CA LYS A 58 -18.01 8.24 4.43
C LYS A 58 -17.34 9.11 5.51
N GLY A 59 -16.01 9.08 5.63
CA GLY A 59 -15.28 9.79 6.68
C GLY A 59 -15.44 9.16 8.06
N GLU A 60 -15.82 7.89 8.14
CA GLU A 60 -16.00 7.12 9.40
C GLU A 60 -14.67 6.61 9.98
N GLY A 61 -13.54 7.03 9.39
CA GLY A 61 -12.21 6.76 9.91
C GLY A 61 -11.95 7.50 11.23
N ARG A 62 -11.09 6.93 12.06
CA ARG A 62 -10.68 7.56 13.33
C ARG A 62 -9.26 8.12 13.20
N PRO A 63 -8.99 9.33 13.69
CA PRO A 63 -7.63 9.88 13.71
C PRO A 63 -6.67 9.00 14.51
N HIS A 64 -5.42 8.91 14.03
CA HIS A 64 -4.39 8.08 14.65
C HIS A 64 -4.15 8.46 16.12
N ASP A 65 -4.05 9.75 16.42
CA ASP A 65 -3.75 10.24 17.77
C ASP A 65 -4.83 9.85 18.79
N GLU A 66 -6.10 9.90 18.38
CA GLU A 66 -7.22 9.50 19.23
C GLU A 66 -7.20 8.01 19.53
N VAL A 67 -6.97 7.18 18.51
CA VAL A 67 -6.88 5.72 18.67
C VAL A 67 -5.71 5.33 19.57
N MET A 68 -4.54 5.93 19.37
CA MET A 68 -3.36 5.62 20.18
C MET A 68 -3.50 6.10 21.63
N SER A 69 -4.14 7.24 21.86
CA SER A 69 -4.43 7.73 23.22
C SER A 69 -5.35 6.76 23.98
N GLU A 70 -6.40 6.25 23.32
CA GLU A 70 -7.33 5.27 23.89
C GLU A 70 -6.61 3.94 24.22
N ILE A 71 -5.83 3.41 23.29
CA ILE A 71 -5.11 2.13 23.47
C ILE A 71 -4.11 2.23 24.62
N LYS A 72 -3.31 3.31 24.68
CA LYS A 72 -2.35 3.54 25.77
C LYS A 72 -3.05 3.59 27.13
N SER A 73 -4.16 4.31 27.22
CA SER A 73 -4.95 4.43 28.46
C SER A 73 -5.54 3.10 28.92
N LYS A 74 -5.90 2.22 27.98
CA LYS A 74 -6.57 0.94 28.26
C LYS A 74 -5.62 -0.20 28.61
N TYR A 75 -4.43 -0.25 28.02
CA TYR A 75 -3.55 -1.43 28.10
C TYR A 75 -2.12 -1.16 28.59
N LEU A 76 -1.69 0.11 28.69
CA LEU A 76 -0.31 0.49 29.05
C LEU A 76 -0.24 1.30 30.36
N LYS A 77 -1.07 0.95 31.35
CA LYS A 77 -0.98 1.54 32.70
C LYS A 77 0.24 1.05 33.45
#